data_AF-A0A2W4NNT4-F1
#
_entry.id   AF-A0A2W4NNT4-F1
#
_cell.length_a   1.000
_cell.length_b   1.000
_cell.length_c   1.000
_cell.angle_alpha   90.00
_cell.angle_beta   90.00
_cell.angle_gamma   90.00
#
_symmetry.space_group_name_H-M   'P 1'
#
loop_
_entity.id
_entity.type
_entity.pdbx_description
1 polymer ?
#
loop_
_entity_poly.entity_id
_entity_poly.type
_entity_poly.pdbx_seq_one_letter_code
_entity_poly.pdbx_strand_id
1 'polypeptide(L)'
;MAGPPVGIAPVHAGRADLRIALGAGERSVPVKLRYLPAAPWWLPGPEHELTVQVARASALRHLPWAVVLLALGAWILAGWRRPPRTERALEARPTPRQPRRASLHWAPEAFPSGGWSGAVIDAHDGTPIGGARVCISGGGTKRSVTTDARGEFTIDAAPADGPLTVSVHAPWHSELERALPPPGRLTIALVTRRRALLARFVDWAERWRSASEASPREPTPGEIARAASERKHEDVVAWANAVEAAAFGPDPVDRHREAAVRALEPP
;
A
#
# COMPACT_ATOMS: atom_id res chain seq x y z
N MET A 1 -36.27 -25.88 78.16
CA MET A 1 -37.10 -24.83 77.53
C MET A 1 -37.01 -25.02 76.03
N ALA A 2 -38.13 -25.34 75.36
CA ALA A 2 -38.16 -25.54 73.91
C ALA A 2 -38.09 -24.18 73.20
N GLY A 3 -37.28 -24.07 72.13
CA GLY A 3 -37.23 -22.86 71.31
C GLY A 3 -38.55 -22.60 70.57
N PRO A 4 -38.75 -21.40 70.00
CA PRO A 4 -39.96 -21.09 69.24
C PRO A 4 -40.10 -22.04 68.04
N PRO A 5 -41.33 -22.50 67.71
CA PRO A 5 -41.55 -23.37 66.57
C PRO A 5 -41.24 -22.62 65.27
N VAL A 6 -40.32 -23.16 64.48
CA VAL A 6 -39.86 -22.54 63.22
C VAL A 6 -40.66 -22.98 61.99
N GLY A 7 -41.58 -23.94 62.13
CA GLY A 7 -42.48 -24.37 61.06
C GLY A 7 -43.33 -25.59 61.44
N ILE A 8 -44.40 -25.82 60.66
CA ILE A 8 -45.24 -27.02 60.74
C ILE A 8 -45.56 -27.49 59.32
N ALA A 9 -45.61 -28.80 59.11
CA ALA A 9 -45.98 -29.40 57.82
C ALA A 9 -46.95 -30.56 58.05
N PRO A 10 -47.98 -30.72 57.20
CA PRO A 10 -48.89 -31.86 57.29
C PRO A 10 -48.15 -33.14 56.90
N VAL A 11 -48.48 -34.24 57.59
CA VAL A 11 -47.95 -35.58 57.28
C VAL A 11 -48.90 -36.28 56.32
N HIS A 12 -48.43 -36.61 55.13
CA HIS A 12 -49.17 -37.40 54.15
C HIS A 12 -48.43 -38.71 53.88
N ALA A 13 -49.13 -39.85 54.06
CA ALA A 13 -48.56 -41.18 53.87
C ALA A 13 -47.22 -41.43 54.61
N GLY A 14 -47.10 -40.92 55.84
CA GLY A 14 -45.90 -41.06 56.67
C GLY A 14 -44.72 -40.16 56.28
N ARG A 15 -44.92 -39.21 55.36
CA ARG A 15 -43.89 -38.23 54.95
C ARG A 15 -44.37 -36.80 55.18
N ALA A 16 -43.44 -35.92 55.52
CA ALA A 16 -43.69 -34.48 55.64
C ALA A 16 -42.51 -33.72 55.04
N ASP A 17 -42.82 -32.72 54.20
CA ASP A 17 -41.82 -31.85 53.60
C ASP A 17 -41.73 -30.55 54.40
N LEU A 18 -40.64 -30.40 55.15
CA LEU A 18 -40.35 -29.21 55.95
C LEU A 18 -39.35 -28.32 55.21
N ARG A 19 -39.72 -27.06 55.00
CA ARG A 19 -38.81 -26.03 54.48
C ARG A 19 -38.30 -25.21 55.65
N ILE A 20 -36.99 -25.26 55.88
CA ILE A 20 -36.32 -24.51 56.95
C ILE A 20 -35.41 -23.48 56.27
N ALA A 21 -35.62 -22.20 56.57
CA ALA A 21 -34.72 -21.14 56.14
C ALA A 21 -33.57 -21.03 57.15
N LEU A 22 -32.36 -21.39 56.73
CA LEU A 22 -31.16 -21.32 57.57
C LEU A 22 -30.39 -20.03 57.27
N GLY A 23 -29.91 -19.35 58.32
CA GLY A 23 -29.09 -18.15 58.18
C GLY A 23 -27.75 -18.45 57.48
N ALA A 24 -27.29 -17.54 56.63
CA ALA A 24 -26.05 -17.72 55.88
C ALA A 24 -24.83 -17.75 56.83
N GLY A 25 -24.23 -18.94 57.01
CA GLY A 25 -22.95 -19.09 57.72
C GLY A 25 -22.82 -20.32 58.62
N GLU A 26 -23.92 -20.93 59.04
CA GLU A 26 -23.89 -22.09 59.94
C GLU A 26 -23.67 -23.40 59.18
N ARG A 27 -22.68 -24.18 59.61
CA ARG A 27 -22.27 -25.43 58.92
C ARG A 27 -23.18 -26.62 59.24
N SER A 28 -23.81 -26.59 60.41
CA SER A 28 -24.61 -27.68 60.95
C SER A 28 -25.60 -27.12 61.95
N VAL A 29 -26.90 -27.30 61.71
CA VAL A 29 -27.95 -26.80 62.60
C VAL A 29 -28.73 -27.97 63.18
N PRO A 30 -28.73 -28.15 64.52
CA PRO A 30 -29.55 -29.18 65.16
C PRO A 30 -31.03 -28.74 65.12
N VAL A 31 -31.88 -29.57 64.53
CA VAL A 31 -33.33 -29.34 64.42
C VAL A 31 -34.06 -30.38 65.24
N LYS A 32 -34.95 -29.93 66.14
CA LYS A 32 -35.84 -30.82 66.90
C LYS A 32 -37.18 -30.94 66.19
N LEU A 33 -37.65 -32.16 65.97
CA LEU A 33 -38.93 -32.47 65.35
C LEU A 33 -39.82 -33.21 66.34
N ARG A 34 -41.11 -32.87 66.36
CA ARG A 34 -42.11 -33.57 67.16
C ARG A 34 -43.38 -33.79 66.35
N TYR A 35 -43.92 -35.01 66.38
CA TYR A 35 -45.18 -35.33 65.74
C TYR A 35 -46.37 -34.92 66.62
N LEU A 36 -47.29 -34.15 66.06
CA LEU A 36 -48.52 -33.71 66.70
C LEU A 36 -49.72 -34.36 65.98
N PRO A 37 -50.48 -35.24 66.64
CA PRO A 37 -51.66 -35.86 66.04
C PRO A 37 -52.82 -34.84 65.94
N ALA A 38 -53.61 -34.95 64.87
CA ALA A 38 -54.77 -34.07 64.66
C ALA A 38 -55.98 -34.40 65.56
N ALA A 39 -56.00 -35.59 66.15
CA ALA A 39 -57.08 -36.06 67.01
C ALA A 39 -56.72 -35.88 68.49
N PRO A 40 -57.60 -35.28 69.32
CA PRO A 40 -57.26 -34.85 70.69
C PRO A 40 -57.05 -35.99 71.70
N TRP A 41 -57.37 -37.24 71.35
CA TRP A 41 -57.20 -38.42 72.20
C TRP A 41 -55.86 -39.15 71.98
N TRP A 42 -54.99 -38.65 71.10
CA TRP A 42 -53.66 -39.22 70.86
C TRP A 42 -52.57 -38.38 71.53
N LEU A 43 -51.64 -39.05 72.20
CA LEU A 43 -50.48 -38.39 72.80
C LEU A 43 -49.45 -38.02 71.72
N PRO A 44 -48.85 -36.81 71.76
CA PRO A 44 -47.77 -36.44 70.86
C PRO A 44 -46.57 -37.39 70.99
N GLY A 45 -45.90 -37.66 69.87
CA GLY A 45 -44.72 -38.53 69.83
C GLY A 45 -43.49 -37.93 70.55
N PRO A 46 -42.44 -38.74 70.74
CA PRO A 46 -41.16 -38.29 71.29
C PRO A 46 -40.48 -37.26 70.35
N GLU A 47 -39.65 -36.39 70.93
CA GLU A 47 -38.84 -35.45 70.15
C GLU A 47 -37.66 -36.18 69.47
N HIS A 48 -37.45 -35.88 68.20
CA HIS A 48 -36.32 -36.39 67.42
C HIS A 48 -35.39 -35.25 67.03
N GLU A 49 -34.11 -35.39 67.33
CA GLU A 49 -33.08 -34.41 66.93
C GLU A 49 -32.41 -34.87 65.63
N LEU A 50 -32.42 -34.00 64.63
CA LEU A 50 -31.78 -34.21 63.34
C LEU A 50 -30.77 -33.11 63.08
N THR A 51 -29.56 -33.50 62.71
CA THR A 51 -28.47 -32.58 62.37
C THR A 51 -28.45 -32.38 60.86
N VAL A 52 -28.87 -31.21 60.38
CA VAL A 52 -28.89 -30.91 58.94
C VAL A 52 -27.58 -30.25 58.54
N GLN A 53 -26.82 -30.90 57.66
CA GLN A 53 -25.56 -30.40 57.10
C GLN A 53 -25.85 -29.54 55.87
N VAL A 54 -25.40 -28.28 55.86
CA VAL A 54 -25.59 -27.37 54.71
C VAL A 54 -24.30 -27.34 53.88
N ALA A 55 -24.33 -27.96 52.70
CA ALA A 55 -23.17 -27.96 51.80
C ALA A 55 -22.93 -26.57 51.19
N ARG A 56 -21.70 -26.05 51.28
CA ARG A 56 -21.31 -24.79 50.61
C ARG A 56 -21.38 -24.94 49.09
N ALA A 57 -22.04 -24.00 48.42
CA ALA A 57 -21.91 -23.84 46.98
C ALA A 57 -20.45 -23.46 46.63
N SER A 58 -19.75 -24.37 45.94
CA SER A 58 -18.33 -24.22 45.63
C SER A 58 -18.10 -23.15 44.56
N ALA A 59 -17.38 -22.09 44.95
CA ALA A 59 -16.92 -21.02 44.05
C ALA A 59 -16.02 -21.52 42.91
N LEU A 60 -15.52 -22.77 42.96
CA LEU A 60 -14.73 -23.37 41.88
C LEU A 60 -15.52 -23.64 40.59
N ARG A 61 -16.84 -23.50 40.57
CA ARG A 61 -17.65 -23.66 39.34
C ARG A 61 -17.44 -22.56 38.29
N HIS A 62 -16.81 -21.43 38.65
CA HIS A 62 -16.62 -20.29 37.74
C HIS A 62 -15.20 -20.19 37.13
N LEU A 63 -14.26 -21.01 37.60
CA LEU A 63 -12.90 -21.11 37.05
C LEU A 63 -12.84 -21.38 35.53
N PRO A 64 -13.64 -22.29 34.94
CA PRO A 64 -13.56 -22.53 33.48
C PRO A 64 -14.00 -21.30 32.67
N TRP A 65 -14.97 -20.54 33.16
CA TRP A 65 -15.43 -19.31 32.49
C TRP A 65 -14.37 -18.21 32.50
N ALA A 66 -13.62 -18.07 33.59
CA ALA A 66 -12.50 -17.14 33.66
C ALA A 66 -11.39 -17.47 32.67
N VAL A 67 -11.07 -18.76 32.48
CA VAL A 67 -10.07 -19.22 31.50
C VAL A 67 -10.52 -18.94 30.05
N VAL A 68 -11.81 -19.16 29.74
CA VAL A 68 -12.36 -18.87 28.40
C VAL A 68 -12.28 -17.38 28.08
N LEU A 69 -12.61 -16.51 29.03
CA LEU A 69 -12.52 -15.06 28.84
C LEU A 69 -11.08 -14.58 28.61
N LEU A 70 -10.12 -15.14 29.35
CA LEU A 70 -8.69 -14.84 29.16
C LEU A 70 -8.19 -15.30 27.79
N ALA A 71 -8.59 -16.50 27.35
CA ALA A 71 -8.20 -17.02 26.03
C ALA A 71 -8.77 -16.15 24.89
N LEU A 72 -10.02 -15.69 25.01
CA LEU A 72 -10.65 -14.82 24.02
C LEU A 72 -9.95 -13.45 23.94
N GLY A 73 -9.60 -12.86 25.09
CA GLY A 73 -8.85 -11.61 25.14
C GLY A 73 -7.45 -11.74 24.53
N ALA A 74 -6.75 -12.84 24.81
CA ALA A 74 -5.44 -13.14 24.23
C ALA A 74 -5.53 -13.32 22.71
N TRP A 75 -6.58 -13.97 22.20
CA TRP A 75 -6.80 -14.16 20.76
C TRP A 75 -7.05 -12.84 20.03
N ILE A 76 -7.82 -11.92 20.61
CA ILE A 76 -8.07 -10.60 20.04
C ILE A 76 -6.78 -9.76 20.00
N LEU A 77 -5.99 -9.76 21.08
CA LEU A 77 -4.69 -9.07 21.09
C LEU A 77 -3.70 -9.67 20.08
N ALA A 78 -3.71 -11.00 19.90
CA ALA A 78 -2.88 -11.67 18.92
C ALA A 78 -3.34 -11.40 17.48
N GLY A 79 -4.65 -11.35 17.23
CA GLY A 79 -5.25 -11.03 15.92
C GLY A 79 -5.04 -9.59 15.47
N TRP A 80 -4.73 -8.67 16.39
CA TRP A 80 -4.31 -7.29 16.10
C TRP A 80 -2.81 -7.14 15.78
N ARG A 81 -2.00 -8.20 15.95
CA ARG A 81 -0.65 -8.20 15.38
C ARG A 81 -0.77 -8.41 13.88
N ARG A 82 -0.68 -7.28 13.16
CA ARG A 82 -0.65 -7.14 11.70
C ARG A 82 -0.19 -8.44 11.02
N PRO A 83 -0.97 -9.04 10.11
CA PRO A 83 -0.50 -10.20 9.36
C PRO A 83 0.85 -9.82 8.72
N PRO A 84 1.92 -10.63 8.87
CA PRO A 84 3.13 -10.40 8.11
C PRO A 84 2.71 -10.40 6.65
N ARG A 85 3.05 -9.32 5.92
CA ARG A 85 2.80 -9.16 4.49
C ARG A 85 3.19 -10.46 3.80
N THR A 86 2.21 -11.32 3.53
CA THR A 86 2.43 -12.54 2.78
C THR A 86 2.80 -12.08 1.38
N GLU A 87 3.97 -12.52 0.97
CA GLU A 87 4.65 -12.18 -0.26
C GLU A 87 3.74 -12.42 -1.46
N ARG A 88 3.00 -11.39 -1.89
CA ARG A 88 2.68 -11.17 -3.31
C ARG A 88 3.91 -10.66 -4.07
N ALA A 89 5.09 -11.17 -3.72
CA ALA A 89 6.35 -10.88 -4.38
C ALA A 89 6.67 -11.87 -5.51
N LEU A 90 5.85 -12.92 -5.70
CA LEU A 90 6.10 -13.96 -6.70
C LEU A 90 5.40 -13.75 -8.06
N GLU A 91 4.59 -12.69 -8.23
CA GLU A 91 3.93 -12.40 -9.52
C GLU A 91 4.00 -10.92 -9.95
N ALA A 92 4.87 -10.12 -9.34
CA ALA A 92 5.33 -8.92 -10.01
C ALA A 92 6.33 -9.37 -11.08
N ARG A 93 5.82 -9.84 -12.24
CA ARG A 93 6.61 -9.73 -13.48
C ARG A 93 7.13 -8.30 -13.47
N PRO A 94 8.45 -8.04 -13.44
CA PRO A 94 8.93 -6.68 -13.55
C PRO A 94 8.38 -6.20 -14.89
N THR A 95 7.35 -5.36 -14.85
CA THR A 95 6.91 -4.62 -16.02
C THR A 95 8.18 -3.97 -16.51
N PRO A 96 8.59 -4.18 -17.78
CA PRO A 96 9.79 -3.54 -18.30
C PRO A 96 9.72 -2.07 -17.89
N ARG A 97 10.68 -1.63 -17.06
CA ARG A 97 10.71 -0.26 -16.58
C ARG A 97 10.73 0.58 -17.84
N GLN A 98 9.61 1.25 -18.14
CA GLN A 98 9.46 1.94 -19.41
C GLN A 98 10.62 2.92 -19.55
N PRO A 99 11.25 3.01 -20.73
CA PRO A 99 12.38 3.89 -20.91
C PRO A 99 11.96 5.33 -20.58
N ARG A 100 12.49 5.84 -19.46
CA ARG A 100 12.21 7.20 -18.96
C ARG A 100 12.98 8.28 -19.71
N ARG A 101 13.93 7.89 -20.58
CA ARG A 101 14.87 8.79 -21.26
C ARG A 101 15.11 8.32 -22.69
N ALA A 102 15.41 9.26 -23.58
CA ALA A 102 15.82 8.94 -24.95
C ALA A 102 17.10 8.08 -24.94
N SER A 103 17.13 7.08 -25.82
CA SER A 103 18.25 6.14 -25.95
C SER A 103 18.71 6.03 -27.40
N LEU A 104 19.96 5.61 -27.56
CA LEU A 104 20.56 5.27 -28.83
C LEU A 104 21.13 3.87 -28.70
N HIS A 105 20.62 2.96 -29.53
CA HIS A 105 21.16 1.62 -29.69
C HIS A 105 21.89 1.56 -31.03
N TRP A 106 23.08 0.96 -31.01
CA TRP A 106 23.92 0.82 -32.18
C TRP A 106 24.16 -0.66 -32.45
N ALA A 107 24.10 -1.03 -33.73
CA ALA A 107 24.51 -2.33 -34.22
C ALA A 107 25.52 -2.15 -35.36
N PRO A 108 26.63 -2.89 -35.37
CA PRO A 108 27.55 -2.88 -36.49
C PRO A 108 26.85 -3.46 -37.72
N GLU A 109 26.79 -2.69 -38.80
CA GLU A 109 26.27 -3.13 -40.09
C GLU A 109 27.14 -2.54 -41.19
N ALA A 110 27.64 -3.39 -42.08
CA ALA A 110 28.52 -2.97 -43.15
C ALA A 110 27.69 -2.42 -44.31
N PHE A 111 27.78 -1.10 -44.52
CA PHE A 111 27.24 -0.46 -45.71
C PHE A 111 28.35 -0.29 -46.75
N PRO A 112 28.14 -0.64 -48.04
CA PRO A 112 29.15 -0.49 -49.08
C PRO A 112 29.68 0.93 -49.23
N SER A 113 28.85 1.94 -48.95
CA SER A 113 29.21 3.37 -49.00
C SER A 113 29.87 3.88 -47.71
N GLY A 114 29.81 3.12 -46.61
CA GLY A 114 30.06 3.63 -45.27
C GLY A 114 28.99 4.64 -44.82
N GLY A 115 28.62 4.64 -43.54
CA GLY A 115 27.68 5.63 -42.99
C GLY A 115 26.80 5.10 -41.89
N TRP A 116 25.76 5.86 -41.59
CA TRP A 116 24.76 5.54 -40.59
C TRP A 116 23.40 5.45 -41.25
N SER A 117 22.71 4.35 -41.01
CA SER A 117 21.30 4.21 -41.34
C SER A 117 20.55 3.81 -40.09
N GLY A 118 19.23 3.92 -40.11
CA GLY A 118 18.47 3.52 -38.95
C GLY A 118 17.06 4.06 -38.92
N ALA A 119 16.46 3.96 -37.74
CA ALA A 119 15.11 4.41 -37.48
C ALA A 119 15.03 5.23 -36.19
N VAL A 120 14.15 6.23 -36.20
CA VAL A 120 13.74 6.99 -35.03
C VAL A 120 12.35 6.53 -34.62
N ILE A 121 12.22 6.05 -33.38
CA ILE A 121 10.98 5.48 -32.84
C ILE A 121 10.61 6.14 -31.51
N ASP A 122 9.33 6.08 -31.15
CA ASP A 122 8.88 6.42 -29.80
C ASP A 122 9.28 5.30 -28.84
N ALA A 123 9.98 5.66 -27.77
CA ALA A 123 10.50 4.71 -26.80
C ALA A 123 9.41 3.99 -26.01
N HIS A 124 8.18 4.51 -25.98
CA HIS A 124 7.10 3.93 -25.19
C HIS A 124 6.33 2.83 -25.93
N ASP A 125 5.96 3.08 -27.18
CA ASP A 125 5.09 2.19 -27.96
C ASP A 125 5.77 1.65 -29.24
N GLY A 126 7.00 2.10 -29.53
CA GLY A 126 7.74 1.69 -30.72
C GLY A 126 7.24 2.34 -32.02
N THR A 127 6.31 3.30 -31.94
CA THR A 127 5.77 3.97 -33.11
C THR A 127 6.87 4.71 -33.86
N PRO A 128 6.99 4.54 -35.19
CA PRO A 128 7.97 5.30 -35.96
C PRO A 128 7.71 6.80 -35.94
N ILE A 129 8.78 7.59 -35.81
CA ILE A 129 8.70 9.06 -35.76
C ILE A 129 9.16 9.61 -37.11
N GLY A 130 8.20 9.94 -37.97
CA GLY A 130 8.46 10.67 -39.21
C GLY A 130 8.65 12.17 -39.03
N GLY A 131 9.47 12.77 -39.88
CA GLY A 131 9.77 14.20 -39.80
C GLY A 131 10.77 14.60 -38.71
N ALA A 132 11.38 13.63 -38.02
CA ALA A 132 12.45 13.90 -37.06
C ALA A 132 13.72 14.33 -37.82
N ARG A 133 14.38 15.37 -37.32
CA ARG A 133 15.65 15.85 -37.88
C ARG A 133 16.81 15.19 -37.16
N VAL A 134 17.58 14.38 -37.88
CA VAL A 134 18.84 13.80 -37.41
C VAL A 134 19.98 14.65 -37.97
N CYS A 135 20.86 15.11 -37.08
CA CYS A 135 22.00 15.94 -37.39
C CYS A 135 23.27 15.25 -36.89
N ILE A 136 24.30 15.19 -37.74
CA ILE A 136 25.65 14.79 -37.35
C ILE A 136 26.53 16.02 -37.44
N SER A 137 27.26 16.33 -36.37
CA SER A 137 28.20 17.46 -36.33
C SER A 137 29.47 17.12 -35.55
N GLY A 138 30.61 17.61 -36.03
CA GLY A 138 31.91 17.42 -35.39
C GLY A 138 33.02 17.26 -36.43
N GLY A 139 34.28 17.45 -36.04
CA GLY A 139 35.43 17.25 -36.94
C GLY A 139 35.33 18.01 -38.28
N GLY A 140 34.78 19.23 -38.27
CA GLY A 140 34.56 20.04 -39.48
C GLY A 140 33.36 19.64 -40.36
N THR A 141 32.70 18.53 -40.05
CA THR A 141 31.55 18.01 -40.80
C THR A 141 30.23 18.42 -40.12
N LYS A 142 29.24 18.81 -40.93
CA LYS A 142 27.83 18.93 -40.52
C LYS A 142 26.93 18.36 -41.59
N ARG A 143 26.12 17.35 -41.23
CA ARG A 143 25.11 16.74 -42.11
C ARG A 143 23.78 16.67 -41.38
N SER A 144 22.69 16.80 -42.11
CA SER A 144 21.35 16.67 -41.55
C SER A 144 20.44 15.94 -42.54
N VAL A 145 19.59 15.08 -42.01
CA VAL A 145 18.55 14.36 -42.74
C VAL A 145 17.25 14.41 -41.94
N THR A 146 16.13 14.31 -42.64
CA THR A 146 14.81 14.18 -42.02
C THR A 146 14.30 12.77 -42.21
N THR A 147 13.79 12.15 -41.16
CA THR A 147 13.23 10.79 -41.22
C THR A 147 11.97 10.76 -42.07
N ASP A 148 11.78 9.65 -42.77
CA ASP A 148 10.60 9.43 -43.60
C ASP A 148 9.36 9.03 -42.76
N ALA A 149 8.25 8.69 -43.41
CA ALA A 149 7.01 8.29 -42.72
C ALA A 149 7.16 6.99 -41.90
N ARG A 150 8.18 6.17 -42.17
CA ARG A 150 8.54 4.97 -41.40
C ARG A 150 9.61 5.25 -40.34
N GLY A 151 9.94 6.52 -40.12
CA GLY A 151 10.98 6.93 -39.18
C GLY A 151 12.39 6.59 -39.65
N GLU A 152 12.57 6.13 -40.89
CA GLU A 152 13.85 5.67 -41.42
C GLU A 152 14.70 6.84 -41.92
N PHE A 153 16.02 6.68 -41.83
CA PHE A 153 16.99 7.64 -42.36
C PHE A 153 18.27 6.96 -42.82
N THR A 154 19.02 7.64 -43.68
CA THR A 154 20.38 7.24 -44.09
C THR A 154 21.24 8.50 -44.23
N ILE A 155 22.46 8.43 -43.72
CA ILE A 155 23.47 9.48 -43.81
C ILE A 155 24.79 8.82 -44.20
N ASP A 156 25.33 9.19 -45.36
CA ASP A 156 26.64 8.66 -45.76
C ASP A 156 27.75 9.16 -44.83
N ALA A 157 28.76 8.32 -44.62
CA ALA A 157 29.96 8.73 -43.88
C ALA A 157 30.67 9.86 -44.63
N ALA A 158 31.10 10.88 -43.89
CA ALA A 158 32.03 11.88 -44.39
C ALA A 158 33.37 11.71 -43.65
N PRO A 159 34.50 11.99 -44.31
CA PRO A 159 35.77 12.19 -43.63
C PRO A 159 35.57 13.26 -42.54
N ALA A 160 35.95 12.93 -41.32
CA ALA A 160 35.89 13.85 -40.19
C ALA A 160 37.21 13.76 -39.43
N ASP A 161 37.82 14.91 -39.17
CA ASP A 161 39.12 15.00 -38.51
C ASP A 161 38.99 14.98 -36.98
N GLY A 162 37.96 14.32 -36.45
CA GLY A 162 37.68 14.31 -35.02
C GLY A 162 36.38 13.61 -34.62
N PRO A 163 36.06 13.62 -33.32
CA PRO A 163 34.86 12.99 -32.80
C PRO A 163 33.60 13.65 -33.37
N LEU A 164 32.64 12.81 -33.71
CA LEU A 164 31.33 13.22 -34.22
C LEU A 164 30.28 13.09 -33.12
N THR A 165 29.29 13.97 -33.15
CA THR A 165 28.11 13.97 -32.28
C THR A 165 26.87 13.85 -33.15
N VAL A 166 25.91 13.03 -32.72
CA VAL A 166 24.57 12.99 -33.30
C VAL A 166 23.59 13.74 -32.40
N SER A 167 22.83 14.66 -33.00
CA SER A 167 21.69 15.32 -32.38
C SER A 167 20.40 15.00 -33.12
N VAL A 168 19.34 14.72 -32.38
CA VAL A 168 18.04 14.33 -32.94
C VAL A 168 16.96 15.22 -32.34
N HIS A 169 16.17 15.83 -33.22
CA HIS A 169 15.12 16.76 -32.86
C HIS A 169 13.81 16.35 -33.50
N ALA A 170 12.75 16.26 -32.69
CA ALA A 170 11.38 16.15 -33.16
C ALA A 170 10.50 17.14 -32.39
N PRO A 171 9.40 17.65 -32.99
CA PRO A 171 8.60 18.72 -32.38
C PRO A 171 8.04 18.34 -31.01
N TRP A 172 7.56 17.09 -30.88
CA TRP A 172 6.81 16.60 -29.72
C TRP A 172 7.59 15.64 -28.83
N HIS A 173 8.85 15.38 -29.18
CA HIS A 173 9.73 14.46 -28.46
C HIS A 173 10.95 15.17 -27.90
N SER A 174 11.54 14.56 -26.86
CA SER A 174 12.76 14.99 -26.22
C SER A 174 13.92 15.00 -27.21
N GLU A 175 14.81 15.98 -27.08
CA GLU A 175 16.04 16.03 -27.86
C GLU A 175 17.05 14.99 -27.35
N LEU A 176 17.76 14.36 -28.28
CA LEU A 176 18.86 13.44 -27.97
C LEU A 176 20.15 14.03 -28.52
N GLU A 177 21.19 14.08 -27.70
CA GLU A 177 22.54 14.41 -28.13
C GLU A 177 23.53 13.38 -27.55
N ARG A 178 24.30 12.73 -28.42
CA ARG A 178 25.23 11.65 -28.05
C ARG A 178 26.46 11.65 -28.96
N ALA A 179 27.58 11.18 -28.45
CA ALA A 179 28.72 10.83 -29.29
C ALA A 179 28.28 9.79 -30.34
N LEU A 180 28.67 10.02 -31.59
CA LEU A 180 28.29 9.18 -32.70
C LEU A 180 29.18 7.93 -32.71
N PRO A 181 28.61 6.71 -32.66
CA PRO A 181 29.39 5.49 -32.77
C PRO A 181 29.93 5.31 -34.20
N PRO A 182 30.81 4.32 -34.45
CA PRO A 182 31.25 3.99 -35.80
C PRO A 182 30.07 3.74 -36.76
N PRO A 183 30.30 3.89 -38.08
CA PRO A 183 29.32 3.56 -39.11
C PRO A 183 28.59 2.23 -38.84
N GLY A 184 27.26 2.23 -39.03
CA GLY A 184 26.40 1.10 -38.70
C GLY A 184 24.93 1.49 -38.58
N ARG A 185 24.11 0.60 -38.03
CA ARG A 185 22.68 0.84 -37.81
C ARG A 185 22.44 1.50 -36.47
N LEU A 186 21.63 2.56 -36.47
CA LEU A 186 21.19 3.30 -35.29
C LEU A 186 19.70 3.07 -35.04
N THR A 187 19.33 2.62 -33.85
CA THR A 187 17.94 2.67 -33.37
C THR A 187 17.85 3.75 -32.31
N ILE A 188 17.24 4.86 -32.67
CA ILE A 188 17.09 6.03 -31.80
C ILE A 188 15.68 5.99 -31.23
N ALA A 189 15.56 5.81 -29.92
CA ALA A 189 14.28 5.83 -29.23
C ALA A 189 14.12 7.18 -28.50
N LEU A 190 13.16 7.99 -28.91
CA LEU A 190 12.85 9.27 -28.27
C LEU A 190 11.65 9.14 -27.34
N VAL A 191 11.61 9.94 -26.29
CA VAL A 191 10.47 9.99 -25.36
C VAL A 191 9.66 11.24 -25.67
N THR A 192 8.32 11.19 -25.62
CA THR A 192 7.51 12.41 -25.75
C THR A 192 7.92 13.47 -24.72
N ARG A 193 7.90 14.76 -25.09
CA ARG A 193 8.27 15.86 -24.17
C ARG A 193 7.43 15.84 -22.90
N ARG A 194 6.14 15.49 -23.03
CA ARG A 194 5.22 15.28 -21.92
C ARG A 194 5.74 14.24 -20.91
N ARG A 195 6.17 13.06 -21.38
CA ARG A 195 6.71 12.01 -20.51
C ARG A 195 8.07 12.37 -19.94
N ALA A 196 8.93 13.03 -20.72
CA ALA A 196 10.22 13.51 -20.24
C ALA A 196 10.05 14.53 -19.11
N LEU A 197 9.07 15.42 -19.22
CA LEU A 197 8.70 16.39 -18.19
C LEU A 197 8.22 15.69 -16.90
N LEU A 198 7.32 14.72 -17.01
CA LEU A 198 6.85 13.94 -15.86
C LEU A 198 7.98 13.13 -15.20
N ALA A 199 8.84 12.47 -15.99
CA ALA A 199 9.96 11.72 -15.46
C ALA A 199 10.94 12.62 -14.69
N ARG A 200 11.22 13.82 -15.21
CA ARG A 200 12.03 14.82 -14.51
C ARG A 200 11.36 15.28 -13.21
N PHE A 201 10.06 15.54 -13.24
CA PHE A 201 9.29 15.92 -12.07
C PHE A 201 9.35 14.84 -10.98
N VAL A 202 9.14 13.58 -11.35
CA VAL A 202 9.23 12.43 -10.43
C VAL A 202 10.64 12.32 -9.86
N ASP A 203 11.68 12.36 -10.69
CA ASP A 203 13.08 12.29 -10.24
C ASP A 203 13.36 13.41 -9.22
N TRP A 204 12.85 14.62 -9.42
CA TRP A 204 12.97 15.74 -8.48
C TRP A 204 12.16 15.50 -7.20
N ALA A 205 10.90 15.08 -7.33
CA ALA A 205 9.98 14.92 -6.21
C ALA A 205 10.43 13.80 -5.26
N GLU A 206 11.02 12.72 -5.80
CA GLU A 206 11.65 11.66 -5.01
C GLU A 206 12.81 12.17 -4.15
N ARG A 207 13.58 13.17 -4.63
CA ARG A 207 14.65 13.80 -3.86
C ARG A 207 14.15 14.82 -2.84
N TRP A 208 13.07 15.52 -3.18
CA TRP A 208 12.48 16.54 -2.31
C TRP A 208 11.71 15.94 -1.12
N ARG A 209 11.10 14.76 -1.30
CA ARG A 209 10.41 14.03 -0.21
C ARG A 209 11.41 13.52 0.82
N SER A 210 11.06 13.64 2.10
CA SER A 210 11.84 13.03 3.17
C SER A 210 11.66 11.51 3.17
N ALA A 211 12.65 10.77 3.70
CA ALA A 211 12.57 9.31 3.79
C ALA A 211 11.34 8.82 4.58
N SER A 212 10.86 9.61 5.55
CA SER A 212 9.65 9.32 6.32
C SER A 212 8.34 9.52 5.54
N GLU A 213 8.37 10.28 4.46
CA GLU A 213 7.22 10.55 3.58
C GLU A 213 7.29 9.77 2.28
N ALA A 214 8.35 9.01 2.03
CA ALA A 214 8.49 8.21 0.82
C ALA A 214 7.37 7.15 0.77
N SER A 215 6.45 7.35 -0.17
CA SER A 215 5.43 6.35 -0.50
C SER A 215 6.01 5.39 -1.54
N PRO A 216 5.63 4.10 -1.54
CA PRO A 216 6.00 3.17 -2.62
C PRO A 216 5.37 3.51 -3.98
N ARG A 217 4.48 4.52 -4.05
CA ARG A 217 3.85 4.99 -5.28
C ARG A 217 4.58 6.22 -5.83
N GLU A 218 4.60 6.32 -7.16
CA GLU A 218 5.17 7.47 -7.88
C GLU A 218 4.41 8.76 -7.52
N PRO A 219 5.11 9.84 -7.13
CA PRO A 219 4.49 11.08 -6.68
C PRO A 219 3.75 11.79 -7.82
N THR A 220 2.51 12.20 -7.57
CA THR A 220 1.74 13.01 -8.54
C THR A 220 2.00 14.51 -8.35
N PRO A 221 1.91 15.34 -9.42
CA PRO A 221 2.01 16.79 -9.31
C PRO A 221 1.10 17.40 -8.23
N GLY A 222 -0.18 17.05 -8.21
CA GLY A 222 -1.13 17.56 -7.22
C GLY A 222 -0.81 17.16 -5.77
N GLU A 223 -0.25 15.98 -5.53
CA GLU A 223 0.22 15.58 -4.20
C GLU A 223 1.39 16.44 -3.71
N ILE A 224 2.36 16.71 -4.59
CA ILE A 224 3.52 17.54 -4.27
C ILE A 224 3.10 19.00 -4.09
N ALA A 225 2.20 19.53 -4.93
CA ALA A 225 1.65 20.86 -4.76
C ALA A 225 0.97 21.02 -3.39
N ARG A 226 0.18 20.03 -2.95
CA ARG A 226 -0.45 20.03 -1.62
C ARG A 226 0.59 20.02 -0.50
N ALA A 227 1.56 19.10 -0.55
CA ALA A 227 2.62 18.99 0.46
C ALA A 227 3.50 20.25 0.52
N ALA A 228 3.78 20.87 -0.63
CA ALA A 228 4.54 22.11 -0.71
C ALA A 228 3.76 23.30 -0.13
N SER A 229 2.45 23.36 -0.37
CA SER A 229 1.58 24.38 0.22
C SER A 229 1.55 24.32 1.75
N GLU A 230 1.50 23.12 2.34
CA GLU A 230 1.56 22.93 3.80
C GLU A 230 2.89 23.44 4.39
N ARG A 231 3.97 23.35 3.62
CA ARG A 231 5.32 23.80 3.98
C ARG A 231 5.65 25.22 3.54
N LYS A 232 4.70 25.94 2.92
CA LYS A 232 4.87 27.30 2.38
C LYS A 232 5.97 27.44 1.31
N HIS A 233 6.17 26.41 0.48
CA HIS A 233 7.05 26.46 -0.70
C HIS A 233 6.25 26.87 -1.96
N GLU A 234 6.03 28.17 -2.12
CA GLU A 234 5.20 28.71 -3.21
C GLU A 234 5.78 28.45 -4.61
N ASP A 235 7.10 28.41 -4.73
CA ASP A 235 7.85 28.06 -5.95
C ASP A 235 7.56 26.63 -6.40
N VAL A 236 7.61 25.67 -5.47
CA VAL A 236 7.28 24.26 -5.73
C VAL A 236 5.81 24.10 -6.10
N VAL A 237 4.90 24.84 -5.46
CA VAL A 237 3.47 24.81 -5.80
C VAL A 237 3.24 25.29 -7.22
N ALA A 238 3.83 26.44 -7.60
CA ALA A 238 3.70 27.01 -8.93
C ALA A 238 4.23 26.05 -10.01
N TRP A 239 5.39 25.44 -9.76
CA TRP A 239 5.99 24.48 -10.68
C TRP A 239 5.20 23.18 -10.80
N ALA A 240 4.76 22.60 -9.69
CA ALA A 240 3.95 21.38 -9.69
C ALA A 240 2.64 21.58 -10.46
N ASN A 241 1.96 22.71 -10.25
CA ASN A 241 0.74 23.06 -11.01
C ASN A 241 1.04 23.26 -12.50
N ALA A 242 2.18 23.87 -12.86
CA ALA A 242 2.59 24.05 -14.25
C ALA A 242 2.89 22.70 -14.93
N VAL A 243 3.55 21.77 -14.22
CA VAL A 243 3.76 20.39 -14.69
C VAL A 243 2.43 19.68 -14.88
N GLU A 244 1.49 19.79 -13.94
CA GLU A 244 0.16 19.19 -14.05
C GLU A 244 -0.59 19.70 -15.28
N ALA A 245 -0.64 21.01 -15.47
CA ALA A 245 -1.31 21.65 -16.60
C ALA A 245 -0.65 21.29 -17.95
N ALA A 246 0.67 21.09 -18.00
CA ALA A 246 1.37 20.67 -19.21
C ALA A 246 1.19 19.17 -19.49
N ALA A 247 1.20 18.34 -18.45
CA ALA A 247 1.18 16.89 -18.60
C ALA A 247 -0.22 16.32 -18.82
N PHE A 248 -1.22 16.86 -18.13
CA PHE A 248 -2.61 16.38 -18.17
C PHE A 248 -3.55 17.32 -18.90
N GLY A 249 -3.05 18.46 -19.39
CA GLY A 249 -3.80 19.37 -20.24
C GLY A 249 -4.09 18.81 -21.65
N PRO A 250 -5.06 19.43 -22.36
CA PRO A 250 -5.49 18.98 -23.68
C PRO A 250 -4.42 19.19 -24.76
N ASP A 251 -3.58 20.22 -24.63
CA ASP A 251 -2.62 20.57 -25.67
C ASP A 251 -1.37 19.68 -25.62
N PRO A 252 -0.73 19.43 -26.79
CA PRO A 252 0.56 18.77 -26.83
C PRO A 252 1.66 19.64 -26.18
N VAL A 253 2.68 18.97 -25.63
CA VAL A 253 3.85 19.66 -25.07
C VAL A 253 4.89 19.82 -26.16
N ASP A 254 5.05 21.06 -26.64
CA ASP A 254 6.14 21.45 -27.52
C ASP A 254 7.37 21.95 -26.73
N ARG A 255 8.41 22.35 -27.46
CA ARG A 255 9.64 22.90 -26.88
C ARG A 255 9.40 24.16 -26.05
N HIS A 256 8.50 25.04 -26.49
CA HIS A 256 8.26 26.32 -25.82
C HIS A 256 7.54 26.11 -24.49
N ARG A 257 6.50 25.27 -24.48
CA ARG A 257 5.76 24.90 -23.27
C ARG A 257 6.64 24.12 -22.29
N GLU A 258 7.46 23.19 -22.78
CA GLU A 258 8.44 22.52 -21.93
C GLU A 258 9.41 23.52 -21.29
N ALA A 259 9.98 24.46 -22.07
CA ALA A 259 10.88 25.48 -21.55
C ALA A 259 10.21 26.40 -20.52
N ALA A 260 8.95 26.77 -20.72
CA ALA A 260 8.18 27.58 -19.78
C ALA A 260 7.98 26.86 -18.44
N VAL A 261 7.67 25.56 -18.45
CA VAL A 261 7.56 24.76 -17.21
C VAL A 261 8.93 24.61 -16.55
N ARG A 262 9.99 24.38 -17.32
CA ARG A 262 11.36 24.26 -16.80
C ARG A 262 11.88 25.55 -16.17
N ALA A 263 11.45 26.71 -16.64
CA ALA A 263 11.81 28.00 -16.05
C ALA A 263 11.27 28.19 -14.62
N LEU A 264 10.23 27.43 -14.25
CA LEU A 264 9.65 27.43 -12.91
C LEU A 264 10.27 26.36 -11.99
N GLU A 265 11.16 25.50 -12.50
CA GLU A 265 11.74 24.40 -11.73
C GLU A 265 12.54 24.92 -10.52
N PRO A 266 12.19 24.49 -9.30
CA PRO A 266 12.93 24.87 -8.09
C PRO A 266 14.38 24.33 -8.13
N PRO A 267 15.32 25.03 -7.46
CA PRO A 267 16.73 24.64 -7.43
C PRO A 267 16.98 23.27 -6.77
#